data_AF-A0A358AT93-F1
#
_entry.id   AF-A0A358AT93-F1
#
_cell.length_a   1.000
_cell.length_b   1.000
_cell.length_c   1.000
_cell.angle_alpha   90.00
_cell.angle_beta   90.00
_cell.angle_gamma   90.00
#
_symmetry.space_group_name_H-M   'P 1'
#
loop_
_entity.id
_entity.type
_entity.pdbx_description
1 polymer ?
#
loop_
_entity_poly.entity_id
_entity_poly.type
_entity_poly.pdbx_seq_one_letter_code
_entity_poly.pdbx_strand_id
1 'polypeptide(L)'
;MQQACSNNAIGYDQHQRTTLFSAAQKFNFDLSKITVKCETDCSALVAVCINAAGISVSKDIYTGNMVSAIVATGKFSKLTDSKYLKSDVYLQVGDIVVKNGHTLIVLENGSKVSTAVTTATVPAYPGRILNATGKPFKRDEAVVTLQKRLRELDYYNDDLDGKFGPLTLEAVKAFQKRCIDKGINMGNTGPHKNGVDGSVGTLTWARLWE
;
A
#
# COMPACT_ATOMS: atom_id res chain seq x y z
N MET A 1 14.38 -0.74 -2.64
CA MET A 1 15.45 -0.16 -3.48
C MET A 1 16.62 0.34 -2.64
N GLN A 2 16.44 1.32 -1.75
CA GLN A 2 17.53 1.84 -0.90
C GLN A 2 18.31 0.75 -0.14
N GLN A 3 17.61 -0.21 0.48
CA GLN A 3 18.26 -1.36 1.14
C GLN A 3 19.13 -2.19 0.19
N ALA A 4 18.74 -2.32 -1.09
CA ALA A 4 19.53 -3.05 -2.06
C ALA A 4 20.78 -2.27 -2.45
N CYS A 5 20.63 -0.96 -2.69
CA CYS A 5 21.73 -0.06 -3.03
C CYS A 5 22.77 0.05 -1.91
N SER A 6 22.35 -0.03 -0.64
CA SER A 6 23.24 0.06 0.52
C SER A 6 23.89 -1.28 0.90
N ASN A 7 23.57 -2.38 0.22
CA ASN A 7 24.06 -3.72 0.57
C ASN A 7 25.13 -4.21 -0.41
N ASN A 8 26.38 -4.29 0.08
CA ASN A 8 27.55 -4.73 -0.70
C ASN A 8 27.51 -6.21 -1.15
N ALA A 9 26.57 -7.02 -0.67
CA ALA A 9 26.36 -8.39 -1.13
C ALA A 9 25.53 -8.46 -2.43
N ILE A 10 24.97 -7.35 -2.89
CA ILE A 10 24.08 -7.29 -4.05
C ILE A 10 24.83 -6.62 -5.20
N GLY A 11 25.17 -7.41 -6.21
CA GLY A 11 25.81 -6.97 -7.45
C GLY A 11 24.83 -6.72 -8.59
N TYR A 12 25.38 -6.31 -9.74
CA TYR A 12 24.63 -6.11 -10.98
C TYR A 12 25.22 -6.98 -12.09
N ASP A 13 24.42 -7.94 -12.58
CA ASP A 13 24.74 -8.79 -13.72
C ASP A 13 23.46 -9.23 -14.45
N GLN A 14 23.48 -9.12 -15.78
CA GLN A 14 22.36 -9.51 -16.64
C GLN A 14 22.28 -11.03 -16.84
N HIS A 15 23.39 -11.77 -16.69
CA HIS A 15 23.40 -13.22 -16.88
C HIS A 15 22.83 -13.99 -15.69
N GLN A 16 23.02 -13.49 -14.46
CA GLN A 16 22.52 -14.09 -13.22
C GLN A 16 21.41 -13.28 -12.54
N ARG A 17 20.63 -12.55 -13.34
CA ARG A 17 19.67 -11.51 -12.93
C ARG A 17 18.69 -11.89 -11.81
N THR A 18 18.33 -13.16 -11.63
CA THR A 18 17.32 -13.59 -10.63
C THR A 18 17.92 -14.12 -9.32
N THR A 19 19.24 -14.17 -9.16
CA THR A 19 19.86 -14.75 -7.96
C THR A 19 19.56 -13.94 -6.71
N LEU A 20 19.46 -12.60 -6.82
CA LEU A 20 18.97 -11.75 -5.74
C LEU A 20 17.55 -12.12 -5.30
N PHE A 21 16.65 -12.42 -6.24
CA PHE A 21 15.26 -12.76 -5.92
C PHE A 21 15.20 -14.03 -5.06
N SER A 22 15.94 -15.06 -5.45
CA SER A 22 16.01 -16.31 -4.69
C SER A 22 16.66 -16.14 -3.31
N ALA A 23 17.63 -15.22 -3.19
CA ALA A 23 18.22 -14.87 -1.89
C ALA A 23 17.21 -14.13 -1.00
N ALA A 24 16.52 -13.13 -1.55
CA ALA A 24 15.54 -12.31 -0.85
C ALA A 24 14.35 -13.12 -0.33
N GLN A 25 13.86 -14.12 -1.10
CA GLN A 25 12.77 -15.00 -0.68
C GLN A 25 13.03 -15.69 0.67
N LYS A 26 14.29 -16.07 0.96
CA LYS A 26 14.67 -16.75 2.21
C LYS A 26 14.50 -15.86 3.44
N PHE A 27 14.49 -14.54 3.26
CA PHE A 27 14.36 -13.55 4.31
C PHE A 27 13.07 -12.74 4.20
N ASN A 28 12.04 -13.30 3.55
CA ASN A 28 10.76 -12.63 3.30
C ASN A 28 10.94 -11.24 2.66
N PHE A 29 11.87 -11.14 1.71
CA PHE A 29 12.25 -9.93 0.99
C PHE A 29 12.85 -8.78 1.82
N ASP A 30 13.30 -9.04 3.04
CA ASP A 30 14.14 -8.11 3.80
C ASP A 30 15.57 -8.11 3.24
N LEU A 31 15.87 -7.13 2.38
CA LEU A 31 17.14 -7.05 1.65
C LEU A 31 18.32 -6.67 2.55
N SER A 32 18.05 -6.11 3.73
CA SER A 32 19.10 -5.78 4.70
C SER A 32 19.77 -7.03 5.29
N LYS A 33 19.10 -8.18 5.24
CA LYS A 33 19.57 -9.46 5.77
C LYS A 33 20.37 -10.29 4.77
N ILE A 34 20.50 -9.84 3.53
CA ILE A 34 21.22 -10.57 2.49
C ILE A 34 22.72 -10.43 2.74
N THR A 35 23.38 -11.55 3.04
CA THR A 35 24.83 -11.64 3.23
C THR A 35 25.52 -12.48 2.16
N VAL A 36 24.77 -13.30 1.43
CA VAL A 36 25.26 -14.11 0.32
C VAL A 36 25.36 -13.25 -0.92
N LYS A 37 26.51 -13.30 -1.61
CA LYS A 37 26.69 -12.61 -2.88
C LYS A 37 25.64 -13.07 -3.89
N CYS A 38 24.94 -12.11 -4.46
CA CYS A 38 23.91 -12.35 -5.45
C CYS A 38 23.85 -11.18 -6.42
N GLU A 39 23.29 -11.45 -7.58
CA GLU A 39 23.25 -10.54 -8.70
C GLU A 39 21.81 -10.19 -9.08
N THR A 40 21.65 -9.02 -9.67
CA THR A 40 20.39 -8.57 -10.23
C THR A 40 20.60 -7.74 -11.49
N ASP A 41 19.54 -7.50 -12.25
CA ASP A 41 19.52 -6.48 -13.29
C ASP A 41 18.46 -5.42 -12.98
N CYS A 42 18.34 -4.40 -13.85
CA CYS A 42 17.39 -3.31 -13.63
C CYS A 42 15.95 -3.81 -13.39
N SER A 43 15.52 -4.82 -14.13
CA SER A 43 14.15 -5.32 -14.10
C SER A 43 13.89 -6.39 -13.03
N ALA A 44 14.90 -7.21 -12.74
CA ALA A 44 14.83 -8.17 -11.64
C ALA A 44 14.87 -7.45 -10.29
N LEU A 45 15.65 -6.37 -10.15
CA LEU A 45 15.68 -5.56 -8.94
C LEU A 45 14.33 -4.90 -8.68
N VAL A 46 13.63 -4.46 -9.74
CA VAL A 46 12.25 -3.99 -9.64
C VAL A 46 11.34 -5.08 -9.11
N ALA A 47 11.40 -6.30 -9.65
CA ALA A 47 10.59 -7.42 -9.15
C ALA A 47 10.84 -7.68 -7.65
N VAL A 48 12.11 -7.66 -7.22
CA VAL A 48 12.49 -7.80 -5.81
C VAL A 48 11.92 -6.67 -4.95
N CYS A 49 12.03 -5.42 -5.39
CA CYS A 49 11.50 -4.27 -4.66
C CYS A 49 9.97 -4.32 -4.51
N ILE A 50 9.25 -4.77 -5.54
CA ILE A 50 7.79 -4.89 -5.50
C ILE A 50 7.37 -5.97 -4.51
N ASN A 51 8.05 -7.13 -4.51
CA ASN A 51 7.80 -8.18 -3.52
C ASN A 51 8.18 -7.74 -2.10
N ALA A 52 9.26 -6.98 -1.93
CA ALA A 52 9.63 -6.38 -0.65
C ALA A 52 8.57 -5.37 -0.13
N ALA A 53 7.82 -4.73 -1.03
CA ALA A 53 6.68 -3.89 -0.69
C ALA A 53 5.39 -4.67 -0.42
N GLY A 54 5.44 -6.01 -0.39
CA GLY A 54 4.29 -6.88 -0.12
C GLY A 54 3.40 -7.15 -1.32
N ILE A 55 3.84 -6.85 -2.54
CA ILE A 55 3.10 -7.08 -3.79
C ILE A 55 3.76 -8.24 -4.54
N SER A 56 3.03 -9.34 -4.70
CA SER A 56 3.59 -10.54 -5.33
C SER A 56 3.72 -10.38 -6.84
N VAL A 57 4.95 -10.44 -7.34
CA VAL A 57 5.24 -10.48 -8.78
C VAL A 57 6.30 -11.52 -9.12
N SER A 58 6.27 -12.08 -10.33
CA SER A 58 7.20 -13.13 -10.75
C SER A 58 8.65 -12.62 -10.84
N LYS A 59 9.60 -13.47 -10.45
CA LYS A 59 11.05 -13.27 -10.65
C LYS A 59 11.42 -13.14 -12.14
N ASP A 60 10.60 -13.68 -13.03
CA ASP A 60 10.84 -13.73 -14.47
C ASP A 60 10.26 -12.51 -15.22
N ILE A 61 9.80 -11.50 -14.48
CA ILE A 61 9.48 -10.20 -15.07
C ILE A 61 10.76 -9.58 -15.63
N TYR A 62 10.65 -9.03 -16.83
CA TYR A 62 11.67 -8.26 -17.53
C TYR A 62 11.01 -7.07 -18.23
N THR A 63 11.79 -6.13 -18.77
CA THR A 63 11.26 -4.87 -19.32
C THR A 63 10.17 -5.04 -20.39
N GLY A 64 10.15 -6.16 -21.13
CA GLY A 64 9.15 -6.43 -22.18
C GLY A 64 7.77 -6.85 -21.68
N ASN A 65 7.67 -7.47 -20.50
CA ASN A 65 6.39 -7.90 -19.90
C ASN A 65 6.04 -7.18 -18.58
N MET A 66 6.98 -6.39 -18.06
CA MET A 66 6.89 -5.74 -16.75
C MET A 66 5.64 -4.90 -16.55
N VAL A 67 5.33 -4.00 -17.47
CA VAL A 67 4.18 -3.09 -17.31
C VAL A 67 2.89 -3.89 -17.18
N SER A 68 2.67 -4.88 -18.04
CA SER A 68 1.49 -5.73 -18.01
C SER A 68 1.42 -6.55 -16.71
N ALA A 69 2.53 -7.15 -16.29
CA ALA A 69 2.58 -7.97 -15.08
C ALA A 69 2.36 -7.17 -13.79
N ILE A 70 2.93 -5.95 -13.72
CA ILE A 70 2.77 -5.07 -12.55
C ILE A 70 1.36 -4.50 -12.48
N VAL A 71 0.80 -4.03 -13.59
CA VAL A 71 -0.58 -3.50 -13.61
C VAL A 71 -1.61 -4.59 -13.30
N ALA A 72 -1.37 -5.84 -13.71
CA ALA A 72 -2.25 -6.97 -13.38
C ALA A 72 -2.39 -7.25 -11.87
N THR A 73 -1.50 -6.72 -11.03
CA THR A 73 -1.62 -6.80 -9.56
C THR A 73 -2.77 -5.95 -9.00
N GLY A 74 -3.28 -4.99 -9.78
CA GLY A 74 -4.26 -4.01 -9.31
C GLY A 74 -3.71 -2.95 -8.35
N LYS A 75 -2.41 -2.97 -8.04
CA LYS A 75 -1.76 -2.03 -7.11
C LYS A 75 -1.03 -0.87 -7.80
N PHE A 76 -0.96 -0.89 -9.12
CA PHE A 76 -0.28 0.14 -9.92
C PHE A 76 -1.18 0.66 -11.03
N SER A 77 -1.07 1.96 -11.30
CA SER A 77 -1.71 2.62 -12.44
C SER A 77 -0.69 2.92 -13.52
N LYS A 78 -1.02 2.64 -14.78
CA LYS A 78 -0.15 2.96 -15.91
C LYS A 78 -0.27 4.43 -16.27
N LEU A 79 0.78 5.20 -16.07
CA LEU A 79 0.86 6.62 -16.47
C LEU A 79 1.54 6.73 -17.84
N THR A 80 0.86 7.35 -18.81
CA THR A 80 1.39 7.51 -20.19
C THR A 80 1.35 8.95 -20.70
N ASP A 81 0.80 9.88 -19.92
CA ASP A 81 0.79 11.29 -20.30
C ASP A 81 2.21 11.81 -20.50
N SER A 82 2.38 12.66 -21.53
CA SER A 82 3.69 13.20 -21.90
C SER A 82 4.41 13.92 -20.75
N LYS A 83 3.69 14.45 -19.75
CA LYS A 83 4.27 15.12 -18.58
C LYS A 83 5.10 14.17 -17.69
N TYR A 84 4.68 12.91 -17.56
CA TYR A 84 5.40 11.88 -16.79
C TYR A 84 6.55 11.25 -17.59
N LEU A 85 6.48 11.30 -18.92
CA LEU A 85 7.47 10.67 -19.80
C LEU A 85 8.63 11.59 -20.20
N LYS A 86 8.46 12.92 -20.06
CA LYS A 86 9.44 13.93 -20.50
C LYS A 86 10.11 14.69 -19.36
N SER A 87 9.62 14.56 -18.12
CA SER A 87 10.16 15.27 -16.98
C SER A 87 9.99 14.47 -15.71
N ASP A 88 11.04 14.47 -14.90
CA ASP A 88 11.13 13.89 -13.57
C ASP A 88 10.33 14.67 -12.51
N VAL A 89 10.02 15.95 -12.75
CA VAL A 89 9.35 16.80 -11.76
C VAL A 89 7.96 16.31 -11.35
N TYR A 90 7.32 15.45 -12.15
CA TYR A 90 6.01 14.87 -11.86
C TYR A 90 6.06 13.43 -11.32
N LEU A 91 7.26 12.85 -11.19
CA LEU A 91 7.44 11.48 -10.74
C LEU A 91 7.51 11.42 -9.21
N GLN A 92 6.82 10.45 -8.62
CA GLN A 92 6.78 10.23 -7.17
C GLN A 92 7.65 9.03 -6.77
N VAL A 93 8.09 9.00 -5.50
CA VAL A 93 8.81 7.86 -4.93
C VAL A 93 8.03 6.57 -5.17
N GLY A 94 8.71 5.56 -5.72
CA GLY A 94 8.11 4.27 -6.05
C GLY A 94 7.52 4.17 -7.45
N ASP A 95 7.44 5.26 -8.21
CA ASP A 95 7.13 5.17 -9.63
C ASP A 95 8.20 4.34 -10.35
N ILE A 96 7.74 3.54 -11.32
CA ILE A 96 8.58 2.65 -12.12
C ILE A 96 8.54 3.16 -13.55
N VAL A 97 9.67 3.69 -14.02
CA VAL A 97 9.81 4.22 -15.37
C VAL A 97 10.37 3.13 -16.26
N VAL A 98 9.61 2.69 -17.26
CA VAL A 98 9.99 1.62 -18.19
C VAL A 98 10.19 2.18 -19.59
N LYS A 99 11.34 1.90 -20.20
CA LYS A 99 11.67 2.20 -21.60
C LYS A 99 12.31 0.97 -22.23
N ASN A 100 12.20 0.77 -23.55
CA ASN A 100 12.72 -0.43 -24.23
C ASN A 100 14.13 -0.83 -23.77
N GLY A 101 14.22 -1.93 -23.00
CA GLY A 101 15.48 -2.49 -22.48
C GLY A 101 16.00 -1.88 -21.17
N HIS A 102 15.31 -0.91 -20.57
CA HIS A 102 15.74 -0.28 -19.33
C HIS A 102 14.57 0.10 -18.40
N THR A 103 14.81 0.03 -17.09
CA THR A 103 13.82 0.44 -16.09
C THR A 103 14.48 1.08 -14.89
N LEU A 104 13.78 2.02 -14.26
CA LEU A 104 14.22 2.79 -13.10
C LEU A 104 13.12 2.83 -12.04
N ILE A 105 13.51 2.88 -10.76
CA ILE A 105 12.62 3.20 -9.65
C ILE A 105 12.97 4.58 -9.14
N VAL A 106 11.95 5.42 -8.99
CA VAL A 106 12.09 6.77 -8.47
C VAL A 106 12.30 6.71 -6.96
N LEU A 107 13.39 7.31 -6.48
CA LEU A 107 13.78 7.30 -5.06
C LEU A 107 13.42 8.60 -4.32
N GLU A 108 13.11 9.66 -5.05
CA GLU A 108 12.79 10.99 -4.51
C GLU A 108 11.65 11.62 -5.32
N ASN A 109 10.82 12.42 -4.67
CA ASN A 109 9.70 13.09 -5.32
C ASN A 109 10.20 14.24 -6.21
N GLY A 110 9.64 14.36 -7.42
CA GLY A 110 9.82 15.51 -8.28
C GLY A 110 9.16 16.78 -7.72
N SER A 111 9.65 17.95 -8.13
CA SER A 111 9.24 19.25 -7.58
C SER A 111 7.78 19.67 -7.82
N LYS A 112 7.08 19.00 -8.75
CA LYS A 112 5.64 19.18 -9.04
C LYS A 112 4.78 18.07 -8.44
N VAL A 113 5.38 17.04 -7.85
CA VAL A 113 4.66 16.16 -6.94
C VAL A 113 4.33 17.00 -5.73
N SER A 114 3.04 17.31 -5.58
CA SER A 114 2.52 17.94 -4.39
C SER A 114 3.00 17.14 -3.18
N THR A 115 3.82 17.76 -2.32
CA THR A 115 4.24 17.25 -1.01
C THR A 115 3.09 17.10 -0.01
N ALA A 116 1.85 17.01 -0.48
CA ALA A 116 0.93 16.04 0.11
C ALA A 116 1.54 14.65 -0.09
N VAL A 117 2.55 14.35 0.72
CA VAL A 117 2.99 12.99 0.99
C VAL A 117 1.68 12.21 1.16
N THR A 118 1.49 11.15 0.40
CA THR A 118 0.55 10.10 0.79
C THR A 118 1.15 9.32 1.97
N THR A 119 1.61 10.03 3.00
CA THR A 119 1.20 9.66 4.35
C THR A 119 -0.29 9.90 4.24
N ALA A 120 -1.11 8.87 4.33
CA ALA A 120 -2.53 9.15 4.47
C ALA A 120 -2.64 10.08 5.69
N THR A 121 -2.82 11.38 5.47
CA THR A 121 -3.06 12.31 6.56
C THR A 121 -4.30 11.76 7.19
N VAL A 122 -4.16 11.17 8.38
CA VAL A 122 -5.29 10.64 9.14
C VAL A 122 -6.30 11.77 9.12
N PRO A 123 -7.43 11.62 8.41
CA PRO A 123 -8.41 12.68 8.31
C PRO A 123 -8.81 13.06 9.74
N ALA A 124 -9.11 14.33 9.99
CA ALA A 124 -9.49 14.74 11.34
C ALA A 124 -10.68 13.89 11.80
N TYR A 125 -10.57 13.29 12.99
CA TYR A 125 -11.67 12.53 13.56
C TYR A 125 -12.90 13.43 13.65
N PRO A 126 -14.10 12.98 13.23
CA PRO A 126 -15.33 13.81 13.18
C PRO A 126 -15.84 14.32 14.55
N GLY A 127 -15.10 14.11 15.63
CA GLY A 127 -15.45 14.54 16.98
C GLY A 127 -16.62 13.77 17.60
N ARG A 128 -17.12 12.72 16.93
CA ARG A 128 -18.22 11.87 17.37
C ARG A 128 -18.02 10.42 16.93
N ILE A 129 -18.58 9.49 17.69
CA ILE A 129 -18.58 8.06 17.35
C ILE A 129 -19.47 7.85 16.13
N LEU A 130 -18.94 7.17 15.10
CA LEU A 130 -19.75 6.69 13.97
C LEU A 130 -20.21 5.27 14.27
N ASN A 131 -21.52 5.01 14.24
CA ASN A 131 -22.10 3.70 14.44
C ASN A 131 -23.48 3.62 13.79
N ALA A 132 -24.04 2.40 13.73
CA ALA A 132 -25.42 2.18 13.31
C ALA A 132 -26.39 2.55 14.44
N THR A 133 -26.55 3.85 14.76
CA THR A 133 -27.68 4.26 15.64
C THR A 133 -28.99 3.90 14.95
N GLY A 134 -29.99 3.39 15.69
CA GLY A 134 -31.32 3.00 15.17
C GLY A 134 -32.19 4.14 14.61
N LYS A 135 -31.59 5.24 14.16
CA LYS A 135 -32.20 6.33 13.40
C LYS A 135 -31.99 6.07 11.90
N PRO A 136 -32.83 6.62 11.01
CA PRO A 136 -32.64 6.45 9.57
C PRO A 136 -31.24 6.91 9.14
N PHE A 137 -30.55 6.08 8.34
CA PHE A 137 -29.20 6.35 7.87
C PHE A 137 -29.21 7.57 6.94
N LYS A 138 -28.86 8.74 7.49
CA LYS A 138 -28.63 9.96 6.71
C LYS A 138 -27.21 9.93 6.15
N ARG A 139 -27.04 10.50 4.96
CA ARG A 139 -25.73 10.68 4.34
C ARG A 139 -24.86 11.59 5.22
N ASP A 140 -23.64 11.15 5.49
CA ASP A 140 -22.63 11.81 6.31
C ASP A 140 -21.26 11.71 5.64
N GLU A 141 -20.59 12.83 5.42
CA GLU A 141 -19.28 12.88 4.75
C GLU A 141 -18.17 12.15 5.53
N ALA A 142 -18.28 12.10 6.87
CA ALA A 142 -17.35 11.31 7.68
C ALA A 142 -17.52 9.81 7.42
N VAL A 143 -18.76 9.37 7.13
CA VAL A 143 -19.06 7.99 6.76
C VAL A 143 -18.61 7.69 5.33
N VAL A 144 -18.74 8.64 4.39
CA VAL A 144 -18.16 8.50 3.04
C VAL A 144 -16.65 8.28 3.14
N THR A 145 -15.97 9.06 3.98
CA THR A 145 -14.53 8.95 4.22
C THR A 145 -14.16 7.59 4.80
N LEU A 146 -14.93 7.12 5.78
CA LEU A 146 -14.79 5.78 6.37
C LEU A 146 -14.99 4.67 5.33
N GLN A 147 -16.09 4.70 4.57
CA GLN A 147 -16.43 3.71 3.55
C GLN A 147 -15.36 3.64 2.47
N LYS A 148 -14.84 4.80 2.03
CA LYS A 148 -13.75 4.89 1.06
C LYS A 148 -12.50 4.18 1.61
N ARG A 149 -12.15 4.46 2.86
CA ARG A 149 -10.97 3.85 3.49
C ARG A 149 -11.15 2.34 3.71
N LEU A 150 -12.33 1.90 4.15
CA LEU A 150 -12.63 0.47 4.30
C LEU A 150 -12.60 -0.26 2.96
N ARG A 151 -13.02 0.39 1.87
CA ARG A 151 -12.91 -0.15 0.50
C ARG A 151 -11.45 -0.28 0.05
N GLU A 152 -10.62 0.73 0.32
CA GLU A 152 -9.17 0.66 0.04
C GLU A 152 -8.48 -0.48 0.81
N LEU A 153 -9.01 -0.84 1.97
CA LEU A 153 -8.55 -1.95 2.81
C LEU A 153 -9.25 -3.29 2.49
N ASP A 154 -10.03 -3.36 1.41
CA ASP A 154 -10.76 -4.55 0.94
C ASP A 154 -11.84 -5.07 1.92
N TYR A 155 -12.36 -4.23 2.82
CA TYR A 155 -13.43 -4.56 3.77
C TYR A 155 -14.83 -4.17 3.31
N TYR A 156 -14.96 -3.25 2.33
CA TYR A 156 -16.23 -2.65 1.95
C TYR A 156 -16.38 -2.58 0.43
N ASN A 157 -17.40 -3.23 -0.11
CA ASN A 157 -17.60 -3.41 -1.56
C ASN A 157 -18.92 -2.83 -2.09
N ASP A 158 -19.65 -2.07 -1.28
CA ASP A 158 -20.91 -1.40 -1.66
C ASP A 158 -20.69 0.12 -1.83
N ASP A 159 -21.67 0.87 -2.30
CA ASP A 159 -21.60 2.29 -2.67
C ASP A 159 -21.11 3.21 -1.54
N LEU A 160 -20.42 4.30 -1.91
CA LEU A 160 -19.98 5.35 -0.97
C LEU A 160 -21.13 6.32 -0.66
N ASP A 161 -22.26 5.80 -0.21
CA ASP A 161 -23.50 6.54 -0.02
C ASP A 161 -23.50 7.42 1.25
N GLY A 162 -22.46 7.30 2.08
CA GLY A 162 -22.29 8.01 3.34
C GLY A 162 -23.27 7.57 4.42
N LYS A 163 -23.90 6.41 4.28
CA LYS A 163 -24.85 5.87 5.26
C LYS A 163 -24.17 4.78 6.07
N PHE A 164 -24.19 4.91 7.39
CA PHE A 164 -23.66 3.88 8.28
C PHE A 164 -24.65 2.72 8.44
N GLY A 165 -24.93 2.02 7.33
CA GLY A 165 -25.84 0.90 7.27
C GLY A 165 -25.21 -0.43 7.69
N PRO A 166 -25.96 -1.55 7.59
CA PRO A 166 -25.49 -2.89 7.96
C PRO A 166 -24.17 -3.28 7.29
N LEU A 167 -23.98 -2.95 6.00
CA LEU A 167 -22.76 -3.27 5.27
C LEU A 167 -21.54 -2.49 5.77
N THR A 168 -21.73 -1.21 6.15
CA THR A 168 -20.66 -0.40 6.75
C THR A 168 -20.31 -0.95 8.14
N LEU A 169 -21.32 -1.36 8.90
CA LEU A 169 -21.13 -1.99 10.21
C LEU A 169 -20.31 -3.27 10.13
N GLU A 170 -20.64 -4.17 9.21
CA GLU A 170 -19.91 -5.43 9.02
C GLU A 170 -18.47 -5.19 8.57
N ALA A 171 -18.24 -4.22 7.67
CA ALA A 171 -16.89 -3.82 7.25
C ALA A 171 -16.04 -3.29 8.42
N VAL A 172 -16.61 -2.42 9.27
CA VAL A 172 -15.94 -1.91 10.47
C VAL A 172 -15.60 -3.06 11.43
N LYS A 173 -16.54 -3.97 11.66
CA LYS A 173 -16.33 -5.12 12.54
C LYS A 173 -15.23 -6.04 12.03
N ALA A 174 -15.21 -6.33 10.73
CA ALA A 174 -14.18 -7.15 10.11
C ALA A 174 -12.78 -6.51 10.24
N PHE A 175 -12.69 -5.20 10.05
CA PHE A 175 -11.45 -4.44 10.28
C PHE A 175 -10.99 -4.53 11.74
N GLN A 176 -11.88 -4.24 12.69
CA GLN A 176 -11.59 -4.33 14.12
C GLN A 176 -11.13 -5.73 14.53
N LYS A 177 -11.78 -6.77 13.98
CA LYS A 177 -11.42 -8.17 14.24
C LYS A 177 -9.99 -8.47 13.80
N ARG A 178 -9.58 -8.06 12.59
CA ARG A 178 -8.20 -8.22 12.12
C ARG A 178 -7.20 -7.54 13.05
N CYS A 179 -7.51 -6.33 13.52
CA CYS A 179 -6.62 -5.62 14.43
C CYS A 179 -6.45 -6.37 15.75
N ILE A 180 -7.55 -6.84 16.33
CA ILE A 180 -7.53 -7.63 17.58
C ILE A 180 -6.77 -8.95 17.39
N ASP A 181 -7.03 -9.67 16.30
CA ASP A 181 -6.35 -10.94 15.98
C ASP A 181 -4.81 -10.74 15.83
N LYS A 182 -4.37 -9.51 15.50
CA LYS A 182 -2.95 -9.11 15.44
C LYS A 182 -2.39 -8.57 16.77
N GLY A 183 -3.16 -8.60 17.85
CA GLY A 183 -2.77 -8.03 19.14
C GLY A 183 -2.77 -6.50 19.18
N ILE A 184 -3.38 -5.84 18.19
CA ILE A 184 -3.47 -4.38 18.12
C ILE A 184 -4.63 -3.91 19.00
N ASN A 185 -4.33 -3.02 19.95
CA ASN A 185 -5.33 -2.45 20.83
C ASN A 185 -6.23 -1.45 20.07
N MET A 186 -7.51 -1.79 19.96
CA MET A 186 -8.57 -0.98 19.34
C MET A 186 -9.32 -0.09 20.33
N GLY A 187 -8.99 -0.14 21.62
CA GLY A 187 -9.54 0.71 22.68
C GLY A 187 -9.98 -0.08 23.90
N ASN A 188 -9.37 0.22 25.06
CA ASN A 188 -9.82 -0.24 26.38
C ASN A 188 -10.16 0.95 27.31
N THR A 189 -10.43 2.14 26.76
CA THR A 189 -10.67 3.38 27.51
C THR A 189 -11.78 4.21 26.86
N GLY A 190 -13.02 3.96 27.29
CA GLY A 190 -14.27 4.59 26.89
C GLY A 190 -15.47 3.71 27.30
N PRO A 191 -16.72 4.17 27.28
CA PRO A 191 -17.89 3.45 27.83
C PRO A 191 -18.20 2.10 27.16
N HIS A 192 -17.49 1.74 26.08
CA HIS A 192 -17.64 0.48 25.36
C HIS A 192 -16.33 -0.32 25.44
N LYS A 193 -16.09 -0.95 26.60
CA LYS A 193 -15.04 -1.96 26.74
C LYS A 193 -15.54 -3.28 26.16
N ASN A 194 -14.99 -3.67 25.01
CA ASN A 194 -14.65 -5.04 24.58
C ASN A 194 -15.01 -5.31 23.11
N GLY A 195 -13.96 -5.51 22.32
CA GLY A 195 -14.04 -6.27 21.08
C GLY A 195 -14.76 -5.57 19.92
N VAL A 196 -14.94 -6.35 18.87
CA VAL A 196 -15.56 -6.01 17.58
C VAL A 196 -16.96 -5.39 17.79
N ASP A 197 -17.01 -4.10 18.11
CA ASP A 197 -18.21 -3.37 18.53
C ASP A 197 -18.92 -2.68 17.36
N GLY A 198 -18.26 -2.62 16.19
CA GLY A 198 -18.78 -1.97 15.00
C GLY A 198 -18.88 -0.45 15.11
N SER A 199 -18.26 0.15 16.12
CA SER A 199 -18.24 1.59 16.37
C SER A 199 -16.88 2.20 16.04
N VAL A 200 -16.90 3.35 15.37
CA VAL A 200 -15.67 4.06 14.97
C VAL A 200 -15.41 5.24 15.91
N GLY A 201 -14.64 4.94 16.97
CA GLY A 201 -14.05 5.92 17.88
C GLY A 201 -12.74 6.51 17.37
N THR A 202 -12.10 7.38 18.15
CA THR A 202 -10.80 8.01 17.81
C THR A 202 -9.70 7.00 17.51
N LEU A 203 -9.64 5.89 18.27
CA LEU A 203 -8.66 4.82 18.07
C LEU A 203 -8.96 4.02 16.81
N THR A 204 -10.19 3.49 16.65
CA THR A 204 -10.58 2.79 15.41
C THR A 204 -10.33 3.66 14.19
N TRP A 205 -10.63 4.96 14.28
CA TRP A 205 -10.32 5.95 13.26
C TRP A 205 -8.81 5.99 13.00
N ALA A 206 -7.98 6.33 13.97
CA ALA A 206 -6.52 6.39 13.77
C ALA A 206 -5.94 5.12 13.13
N ARG A 207 -6.37 3.93 13.59
CA ARG A 207 -5.90 2.63 13.07
C ARG A 207 -6.26 2.36 11.61
N LEU A 208 -7.33 2.97 11.07
CA LEU A 208 -7.68 2.80 9.66
C LEU A 208 -6.61 3.39 8.73
N TRP A 209 -5.82 4.35 9.21
CA TRP A 209 -4.79 5.04 8.44
C TRP A 209 -3.36 4.71 8.89
N GLU A 210 -3.18 3.69 9.75
CA GLU A 210 -1.89 3.06 10.03
C GLU A 210 -1.55 1.98 9.00
#